data_AF-A0A258T292-F1
#
_entry.id   AF-A0A258T292-F1
#
_cell.length_a   1.000
_cell.length_b   1.000
_cell.length_c   1.000
_cell.angle_alpha   90.00
_cell.angle_beta   90.00
_cell.angle_gamma   90.00
#
_symmetry.space_group_name_H-M   'P 1'
#
loop_
_entity.id
_entity.type
_entity.pdbx_description
1 polymer ?
#
loop_
_entity_poly.entity_id
_entity_poly.type
_entity_poly.pdbx_seq_one_letter_code
_entity_poly.pdbx_strand_id
1 'polypeptide(L)'
;MLRAAAAFFGALVGVLMGAATAWGAVECPASLDGHPLERVSVFDGPPSEMVDLRPDGRGRTDVWADLDKSDRPTTLVCRYKSVSEPAAFVLPAGTRTCEGVRRADDTYRSIVCR
;
A
#
# COMPACT_ATOMS: atom_id res chain seq x y z
N MET A 1 1.68 -21.00 -67.60
CA MET A 1 0.82 -22.16 -67.24
C MET A 1 1.37 -22.80 -65.97
N LEU A 2 0.55 -22.80 -64.90
CA LEU A 2 0.47 -23.75 -63.78
C LEU A 2 1.76 -24.41 -63.21
N ARG A 3 2.10 -24.14 -61.93
CA ARG A 3 1.62 -24.89 -60.74
C ARG A 3 2.21 -24.34 -59.42
N ALA A 4 1.34 -24.29 -58.41
CA ALA A 4 1.59 -23.86 -57.04
C ALA A 4 2.23 -24.98 -56.17
N ALA A 5 2.90 -24.60 -55.08
CA ALA A 5 2.96 -25.39 -53.86
C ALA A 5 3.17 -24.46 -52.65
N ALA A 6 2.16 -24.43 -51.78
CA ALA A 6 2.16 -23.73 -50.50
C ALA A 6 3.00 -24.50 -49.46
N ALA A 7 3.65 -23.78 -48.56
CA ALA A 7 3.99 -24.29 -47.24
C ALA A 7 3.94 -23.15 -46.23
N PHE A 8 2.78 -23.06 -45.56
CA PHE A 8 2.59 -22.31 -44.33
C PHE A 8 3.56 -22.84 -43.27
N PHE A 9 4.40 -21.99 -42.68
CA PHE A 9 5.09 -22.33 -41.45
C PHE A 9 5.13 -21.14 -40.49
N GLY A 10 4.33 -21.25 -39.44
CA GLY A 10 4.65 -20.72 -38.11
C GLY A 10 4.44 -19.23 -37.89
N ALA A 11 3.18 -18.83 -37.66
CA ALA A 11 2.91 -17.64 -36.86
C ALA A 11 3.41 -17.90 -35.43
N LEU A 12 4.57 -17.35 -35.09
CA LEU A 12 5.11 -17.36 -33.74
C LEU A 12 4.40 -16.26 -32.94
N VAL A 13 3.23 -16.60 -32.41
CA VAL A 13 2.49 -15.76 -31.45
C VAL A 13 3.28 -15.79 -30.14
N GLY A 14 4.17 -14.81 -29.97
CA GLY A 14 4.84 -14.55 -28.70
C GLY A 14 3.81 -14.04 -27.69
N VAL A 15 3.37 -14.94 -26.82
CA VAL A 15 2.56 -14.60 -25.64
C VAL A 15 3.40 -13.69 -24.74
N LEU A 16 3.09 -12.39 -24.74
CA LEU A 16 3.54 -11.48 -23.70
C LEU A 16 2.81 -11.88 -22.41
N MET A 17 3.48 -12.68 -21.58
CA MET A 17 3.07 -12.89 -20.19
C MET A 17 3.14 -11.54 -19.49
N GLY A 18 1.98 -10.90 -19.31
CA GLY A 18 1.83 -9.75 -18.43
C GLY A 18 2.21 -10.17 -17.01
N ALA A 19 3.24 -9.54 -16.45
CA ALA A 19 3.52 -9.63 -15.02
C ALA A 19 2.34 -8.97 -14.30
N ALA A 20 1.43 -9.78 -13.75
CA ALA A 20 0.47 -9.30 -12.78
C ALA A 20 1.27 -8.87 -11.56
N THR A 21 1.55 -7.58 -11.43
CA THR A 21 1.94 -7.01 -10.15
C THR A 21 0.74 -7.22 -9.24
N ALA A 22 0.82 -8.24 -8.39
CA ALA A 22 -0.07 -8.31 -7.25
C ALA A 22 0.14 -7.01 -6.47
N TRP A 23 -0.84 -6.10 -6.53
CA TRP A 23 -0.88 -4.94 -5.65
C TRP A 23 -1.03 -5.49 -4.23
N GLY A 24 0.11 -5.75 -3.61
CA GLY A 24 0.18 -6.24 -2.24
C GLY A 24 -0.31 -5.14 -1.31
N ALA A 25 -1.01 -5.55 -0.25
CA ALA A 25 -1.34 -4.65 0.84
C ALA A 25 -0.07 -3.96 1.34
N VAL A 26 -0.18 -2.66 1.66
CA VAL A 26 0.92 -1.90 2.26
C VAL A 26 0.77 -1.97 3.77
N GLU A 27 1.84 -2.33 4.46
CA GLU A 27 1.82 -2.56 5.91
C GLU A 27 2.99 -1.83 6.58
N CYS A 28 2.82 -1.48 7.86
CA CYS A 28 3.96 -1.18 8.73
C CYS A 28 4.37 -2.47 9.45
N PRO A 29 5.63 -2.93 9.32
CA PRO A 29 6.18 -3.95 10.19
C PRO A 29 5.92 -3.64 11.67
N ALA A 30 5.71 -4.67 12.49
CA ALA A 30 5.48 -4.49 13.93
C ALA A 30 6.71 -3.90 14.66
N SER A 31 7.89 -4.00 14.05
CA SER A 31 9.14 -3.40 14.50
C SER A 31 10.11 -3.16 13.34
N LEU A 32 10.96 -2.14 13.47
CA LEU A 32 12.09 -1.85 12.59
C LEU A 32 13.38 -1.97 13.40
N ASP A 33 14.27 -2.90 13.05
CA ASP A 33 15.55 -3.14 13.77
C ASP A 33 15.39 -3.29 15.30
N GLY A 34 14.32 -3.96 15.74
CA GLY A 34 14.01 -4.16 17.16
C GLY A 34 13.28 -2.98 17.83
N HIS A 35 13.08 -1.87 17.12
CA HIS A 35 12.28 -0.74 17.58
C HIS A 35 10.80 -0.99 17.29
N PRO A 36 9.92 -1.05 18.31
CA PRO A 36 8.51 -1.34 18.09
C PRO A 36 7.81 -0.20 17.36
N LEU A 37 6.83 -0.55 16.52
CA LEU A 37 5.91 0.42 15.91
C LEU A 37 5.16 1.16 17.03
N GLU A 38 5.25 2.48 17.02
CA GLU A 38 4.72 3.35 18.06
C GLU A 38 3.47 4.07 17.55
N ARG A 39 3.59 4.78 16.42
CA ARG A 39 2.52 5.60 15.86
C ARG A 39 2.39 5.38 14.36
N VAL A 40 1.16 5.44 13.88
CA VAL A 40 0.85 5.46 12.47
C VAL A 40 0.10 6.75 12.13
N SER A 41 0.39 7.30 10.96
CA SER A 41 -0.33 8.42 10.37
C SER A 41 -0.69 8.10 8.92
N VAL A 42 -1.83 8.61 8.46
CA VAL A 42 -2.30 8.45 7.08
C VAL A 42 -2.61 9.84 6.54
N PHE A 43 -2.13 10.16 5.34
CA PHE A 43 -2.26 11.50 4.75
C PHE A 43 -2.86 11.42 3.36
N ASP A 44 -3.76 12.34 3.00
CA ASP A 44 -4.31 12.50 1.64
C ASP A 44 -3.33 13.28 0.72
N GLY A 45 -2.09 12.80 0.63
CA GLY A 45 -1.00 13.46 -0.11
C GLY A 45 0.33 13.43 0.66
N PRO A 46 1.30 14.27 0.27
CA PRO A 46 2.60 14.37 0.94
C PRO A 46 2.45 14.83 2.41
N PRO A 47 3.11 14.16 3.39
CA PRO A 47 3.00 14.54 4.80
C PRO A 47 3.51 15.95 5.14
N SER A 48 4.37 16.54 4.30
CA SER A 48 4.86 17.91 4.46
C SER A 48 3.83 18.99 4.11
N GLU A 49 2.79 18.60 3.36
CA GLU A 49 1.78 19.52 2.82
C GLU A 49 0.39 19.26 3.41
N MET A 50 0.17 18.05 3.94
CA MET A 50 -1.13 17.58 4.41
C MET A 50 -1.17 17.40 5.93
N VAL A 51 -2.37 17.48 6.49
CA VAL A 51 -2.64 17.11 7.88
C VAL A 51 -2.86 15.60 8.01
N ASP A 52 -2.52 15.05 9.17
CA ASP A 52 -2.78 13.64 9.50
C ASP A 52 -4.29 13.39 9.54
N LEU A 53 -4.75 12.38 8.79
CA LEU A 53 -6.14 11.98 8.77
C LEU A 53 -6.48 11.29 10.09
N ARG A 54 -7.56 11.73 10.72
CA ARG A 54 -8.05 11.11 11.94
C ARG A 54 -8.78 9.80 11.60
N PRO A 55 -8.44 8.66 12.22
CA PRO A 55 -9.19 7.43 12.03
C PRO A 55 -10.54 7.47 12.75
N ASP A 56 -11.43 6.61 12.28
CA ASP A 56 -12.59 6.16 13.03
C ASP A 56 -12.17 5.06 14.03
N GLY A 57 -12.10 5.42 15.31
CA GLY A 57 -11.75 4.49 16.39
C GLY A 57 -12.90 3.53 16.74
N ARG A 58 -12.59 2.24 16.78
CA ARG A 58 -13.50 1.15 17.20
C ARG A 58 -12.79 0.24 18.21
N GLY A 59 -12.86 0.63 19.48
CA GLY A 59 -12.15 -0.07 20.56
C GLY A 59 -10.63 0.08 20.37
N ARG A 60 -9.94 -1.03 20.06
CA ARG A 60 -8.50 -1.06 19.77
C ARG A 60 -8.16 -1.04 18.28
N THR A 61 -9.16 -0.95 17.41
CA THR A 61 -8.95 -0.87 15.97
C THR A 61 -9.25 0.54 15.51
N ASP A 62 -8.33 1.13 14.77
CA ASP A 62 -8.50 2.42 14.12
C ASP A 62 -8.66 2.17 12.61
N VAL A 63 -9.68 2.78 12.01
CA VAL A 63 -10.01 2.59 10.60
C VAL A 63 -9.92 3.93 9.88
N TRP A 64 -9.07 4.00 8.87
CA TRP A 64 -9.12 5.04 7.86
C TRP A 64 -9.88 4.49 6.67
N ALA A 65 -10.96 5.13 6.27
CA ALA A 65 -11.78 4.73 5.14
C ALA A 65 -11.79 5.83 4.08
N ASP A 66 -12.33 5.51 2.91
CA ASP A 66 -12.56 6.46 1.83
C ASP A 66 -11.28 7.15 1.31
N LEU A 67 -10.15 6.44 1.36
CA LEU A 67 -8.82 6.96 0.98
C LEU A 67 -8.66 7.18 -0.54
N ASP A 68 -9.60 6.68 -1.34
CA ASP A 68 -9.62 6.80 -2.80
C ASP A 68 -10.54 7.94 -3.31
N LYS A 69 -11.09 8.78 -2.42
CA LYS A 69 -12.00 9.88 -2.80
C LYS A 69 -11.29 11.12 -3.38
N SER A 70 -9.99 11.23 -3.17
CA SER A 70 -9.17 12.34 -3.62
C SER A 70 -8.34 11.92 -4.82
N ASP A 71 -8.03 12.88 -5.71
CA ASP A 71 -7.11 12.65 -6.83
C ASP A 71 -5.63 12.58 -6.39
N ARG A 72 -5.34 12.84 -5.12
CA ARG A 72 -3.99 12.74 -4.56
C ARG A 72 -3.69 11.32 -4.10
N PRO A 73 -2.44 10.88 -4.21
CA PRO A 73 -2.03 9.59 -3.65
C PRO A 73 -2.00 9.68 -2.11
N THR A 74 -2.58 8.69 -1.45
CA THR A 74 -2.52 8.60 0.02
C THR A 74 -1.13 8.14 0.47
N THR A 75 -0.63 8.70 1.58
CA THR A 75 0.66 8.31 2.18
C THR A 75 0.45 7.69 3.55
N LEU A 76 1.06 6.53 3.79
CA LEU A 76 1.18 5.89 5.09
C LEU A 76 2.53 6.24 5.72
N VAL A 77 2.54 6.66 6.98
CA VAL A 77 3.77 6.96 7.74
C VAL A 77 3.83 6.11 9.01
N CYS A 78 4.88 5.29 9.12
CA CYS A 78 5.17 4.43 10.26
C CYS A 78 6.25 5.08 11.13
N ARG A 79 5.94 5.36 12.40
CA ARG A 79 6.89 5.87 13.39
C ARG A 79 7.23 4.78 14.40
N TYR A 80 8.52 4.53 14.56
CA TYR A 80 9.05 3.51 15.46
C TYR A 80 9.69 4.15 16.67
N LYS A 81 9.54 3.51 17.83
CA LYS A 81 10.04 4.05 19.10
C LYS A 81 11.56 4.20 19.06
N SER A 82 12.06 5.39 19.41
CA SER A 82 13.50 5.73 19.38
C SER A 82 14.14 5.76 17.98
N VAL A 83 13.34 5.80 16.91
CA VAL A 83 13.82 6.01 15.54
C VAL A 83 13.42 7.42 15.10
N SER A 84 14.41 8.23 14.72
CA SER A 84 14.17 9.63 14.35
C SER A 84 13.46 9.77 13.01
N GLU A 85 13.87 8.98 12.01
CA GLU A 85 13.32 9.04 10.66
C GLU A 85 12.17 8.03 10.51
N PRO A 86 10.96 8.48 10.13
CA PRO A 86 9.85 7.57 9.90
C PRO A 86 9.99 6.84 8.56
N ALA A 87 9.38 5.66 8.45
CA ALA A 87 9.19 5.03 7.15
C ALA A 87 7.91 5.57 6.51
N ALA A 88 7.98 6.03 5.27
CA ALA A 88 6.85 6.57 4.54
C ALA A 88 6.61 5.78 3.24
N PHE A 89 5.35 5.48 2.96
CA PHE A 89 4.92 4.69 1.81
C PHE A 89 3.80 5.41 1.08
N VAL A 90 3.95 5.59 -0.22
CA VAL A 90 2.84 6.01 -1.08
C VAL A 90 1.98 4.77 -1.33
N LEU A 91 0.69 4.86 -0.99
CA LEU A 91 -0.25 3.77 -1.17
C LEU A 91 -0.57 3.60 -2.66
N PRO A 92 -0.74 2.35 -3.14
CA PRO A 92 -1.20 2.09 -4.49
C PRO A 92 -2.53 2.78 -4.78
N ALA A 93 -2.71 3.20 -6.04
CA ALA A 93 -3.99 3.74 -6.49
C ALA A 93 -5.13 2.74 -6.24
N GLY A 94 -6.26 3.24 -5.76
CA GLY A 94 -7.42 2.40 -5.41
C GLY A 94 -7.38 1.78 -4.01
N THR A 95 -6.33 2.05 -3.21
CA THR A 95 -6.35 1.75 -1.76
C THR A 95 -7.49 2.53 -1.11
N ARG A 96 -8.44 1.84 -0.49
CA ARG A 96 -9.65 2.45 0.08
C ARG A 96 -9.60 2.56 1.57
N THR A 97 -8.92 1.63 2.23
CA THR A 97 -8.91 1.56 3.68
C THR A 97 -7.52 1.27 4.23
N CYS A 98 -7.26 1.76 5.44
CA CYS A 98 -6.20 1.28 6.30
C CYS A 98 -6.81 0.89 7.66
N GLU A 99 -6.37 -0.24 8.20
CA GLU A 99 -6.84 -0.74 9.50
C GLU A 99 -5.65 -0.95 10.42
N GLY A 100 -5.57 -0.14 11.47
CA GLY A 100 -4.54 -0.20 12.50
C GLY A 100 -5.05 -0.88 13.76
N VAL A 101 -4.29 -1.82 14.33
CA VAL A 101 -4.61 -2.45 15.61
C VAL A 101 -3.68 -1.89 16.69
N ARG A 102 -4.25 -1.28 17.72
CA ARG A 102 -3.54 -0.77 18.89
C ARG A 102 -3.32 -1.84 19.95
N ARG A 103 -2.21 -1.70 20.67
CA ARG A 103 -1.89 -2.40 21.91
C ARG A 103 -2.62 -1.72 23.09
N ALA A 104 -2.44 -2.27 24.29
CA ALA A 104 -3.04 -1.72 25.50
C ALA A 104 -2.40 -0.39 25.95
N ASP A 105 -1.17 -0.10 25.50
CA ASP A 105 -0.42 1.13 25.76
C ASP A 105 -0.58 2.17 24.63
N ASP A 106 -1.64 2.02 23.82
CA ASP A 106 -1.96 2.85 22.65
C ASP A 106 -0.91 2.87 21.52
N THR A 107 0.16 2.08 21.60
CA THR A 107 1.06 1.86 20.46
C THR A 107 0.43 0.95 19.41
N TYR A 108 0.86 1.05 18.15
CA TYR A 108 0.33 0.18 17.09
C TYR A 108 1.03 -1.19 17.05
N ARG A 109 0.24 -2.25 17.09
CA ARG A 109 0.69 -3.63 16.84
C ARG A 109 0.94 -3.87 15.34
N SER A 110 0.04 -3.37 14.51
CA SER A 110 0.05 -3.56 13.06
C SER A 110 -0.82 -2.50 12.38
N ILE A 111 -0.56 -2.24 11.10
CA ILE A 111 -1.50 -1.58 10.20
C ILE A 111 -1.40 -2.23 8.82
N VAL A 112 -2.55 -2.38 8.16
CA VAL A 112 -2.66 -2.91 6.80
C VAL A 112 -3.55 -2.00 5.96
N CYS A 113 -3.09 -1.62 4.78
CA CYS A 113 -3.81 -0.79 3.82
C CYS A 113 -4.17 -1.59 2.55
N ARG A 114 -5.41 -1.45 2.09
CA ARG A 114 -6.02 -2.23 1.00
C ARG A 114 -7.08 -1.47 0.21
#